data_AF-A0A1H4U8U1-F1
#
_entry.id   AF-A0A1H4U8U1-F1
#
_cell.length_a   1.000
_cell.length_b   1.000
_cell.length_c   1.000
_cell.angle_alpha   90.00
_cell.angle_beta   90.00
_cell.angle_gamma   90.00
#
_symmetry.space_group_name_H-M   'P 1'
#
loop_
_entity.id
_entity.type
_entity.pdbx_description
1 polymer ?
#
loop_
_entity_poly.entity_id
_entity_poly.type
_entity_poly.pdbx_seq_one_letter_code
_entity_poly.pdbx_strand_id
1 'polypeptide(L)'
;MIAAVRSFFARVCGLWSAPSHEAEMQEELQHDLALMIQDGEQRGLPNTEARRQALIQLGGLEQTMQAVRNRRTLPALEEAVQDIRFALRQLLRRPGFTLTAILTLTLGFGASLAIFAFVDAAVLRPLPYFEPQRLAWVTEEIRQMGPANLSWQDYLDWKQQSHSFQAFDVWRYAGYQIRSGSTLTPTPAIRVSSGFLSTLGVRPELG
;
A
#
# COMPACT_ATOMS: atom_id res chain seq x y z
N MET A 1 2.14 5.28 15.38
CA MET A 1 2.36 5.04 13.93
C MET A 1 2.44 6.33 13.12
N ILE A 2 1.51 7.28 13.29
CA ILE A 2 1.51 8.59 12.57
C ILE A 2 2.74 9.46 12.90
N ALA A 3 3.26 9.39 14.13
CA ALA A 3 4.48 10.13 14.53
C ALA A 3 5.75 9.64 13.80
N ALA A 4 5.84 8.34 13.49
CA ALA A 4 6.98 7.77 12.78
C ALA A 4 7.00 8.23 11.31
N VAL A 5 5.84 8.26 10.66
CA VAL A 5 5.68 8.76 9.28
C VAL A 5 6.00 10.24 9.20
N ARG A 6 5.59 11.05 10.18
CA ARG A 6 5.91 12.48 10.24
C ARG A 6 7.41 12.73 10.43
N SER A 7 8.07 11.93 11.27
CA SER A 7 9.54 12.01 11.44
C SER A 7 10.31 11.55 10.20
N PHE A 8 9.77 10.58 9.46
CA PHE A 8 10.35 10.10 8.21
C PHE A 8 10.26 11.17 7.11
N PHE A 9 9.08 11.77 6.92
CA PHE A 9 8.90 12.87 5.97
C PHE A 9 9.66 14.14 6.34
N ALA A 10 9.70 14.52 7.62
CA ALA A 10 10.48 15.67 8.07
C ALA A 10 11.99 15.46 7.86
N ARG A 11 12.50 14.22 8.02
CA ARG A 11 13.91 13.87 7.72
C ARG A 11 14.20 13.83 6.22
N VAL A 12 13.26 13.35 5.41
CA VAL A 12 13.36 13.36 3.94
C VAL A 12 13.27 14.79 3.38
N CYS A 13 12.51 15.69 4.01
CA CYS A 13 12.43 17.10 3.61
C CYS A 13 13.61 17.95 4.14
N GLY A 14 14.15 17.66 5.33
CA GLY A 14 15.35 18.32 5.87
C GLY A 14 16.62 18.07 5.06
N LEU A 15 16.59 17.04 4.23
CA LEU A 15 17.59 16.67 3.23
C LEU A 15 17.66 17.65 2.04
N TRP A 16 16.68 18.54 1.92
CA TRP A 16 16.67 19.62 0.92
C TRP A 16 17.37 20.91 1.41
N SER A 17 17.78 20.98 2.68
CA SER A 17 18.48 22.12 3.29
C SER A 17 19.93 21.78 3.62
N ALA A 18 20.73 21.43 2.61
CA ALA A 18 22.17 21.17 2.76
C ALA A 18 23.13 22.39 2.67
N PRO A 19 22.78 23.59 2.15
CA PRO A 19 23.81 24.63 1.96
C PRO A 19 24.21 25.37 3.26
N SER A 20 23.40 25.34 4.32
CA SER A 20 23.66 26.11 5.55
C SER A 20 24.71 25.46 6.47
N HIS A 21 24.76 24.13 6.52
CA HIS A 21 25.68 23.39 7.39
C HIS A 21 27.14 23.42 6.91
N GLU A 22 27.36 23.63 5.60
CA GLU A 22 28.69 23.68 5.01
C GLU A 22 29.39 25.02 5.31
N ALA A 23 28.62 26.11 5.33
CA ALA A 23 29.10 27.44 5.67
C ALA A 23 29.44 27.57 7.18
N GLU A 24 28.60 27.02 8.05
CA GLU A 24 28.79 27.04 9.51
C GLU A 24 30.05 26.24 9.92
N MET A 25 30.32 25.13 9.24
CA MET A 25 31.52 24.31 9.45
C MET A 25 32.80 25.00 8.95
N GLN A 26 32.73 25.77 7.86
CA GLN A 26 33.86 26.58 7.41
C GLN A 26 34.20 27.71 8.39
N GLU A 27 33.19 28.32 9.02
CA GLU A 27 33.40 29.31 10.07
C GLU A 27 34.04 28.69 11.32
N GLU A 28 33.57 27.52 11.76
CA GLU A 28 34.12 26.82 12.94
C GLU A 28 35.60 26.42 12.72
N LEU A 29 35.93 25.89 11.54
CA LEU A 29 37.31 25.53 11.18
C LEU A 29 38.25 26.74 11.12
N GLN A 30 37.77 27.88 10.64
CA GLN A 30 38.55 29.13 10.63
C GLN A 30 38.77 29.68 12.04
N HIS A 31 37.75 29.57 12.89
CA HIS A 31 37.81 29.99 14.28
C HIS A 31 38.85 29.18 15.08
N ASP A 32 38.81 27.85 14.96
CA ASP A 32 39.76 26.96 15.62
C ASP A 32 41.20 27.17 15.13
N LEU A 33 41.38 27.41 13.83
CA LEU A 33 42.69 27.71 13.25
C LEU A 33 43.27 29.01 13.84
N ALA A 34 42.44 30.04 14.01
CA ALA A 34 42.87 31.30 14.61
C ALA A 34 43.30 31.14 16.08
N LEU A 35 42.56 30.35 16.86
CA LEU A 35 42.88 30.05 18.25
C LEU A 35 44.22 29.30 18.40
N MET A 36 44.49 28.31 17.54
CA MET A 36 45.74 27.55 17.57
C MET A 36 46.97 28.41 17.23
N ILE A 37 46.82 29.33 16.27
CA ILE A 37 47.89 30.29 15.93
C ILE A 37 48.19 31.18 17.14
N GLN A 38 47.15 31.73 17.77
CA GLN A 38 47.28 32.63 18.91
C GLN A 38 47.93 31.95 20.13
N ASP A 39 47.57 30.70 20.42
CA ASP A 39 48.18 29.90 21.49
C ASP A 39 49.66 29.56 21.18
N GLY A 40 49.99 29.31 19.91
CA GLY A 40 51.38 29.16 19.47
C GLY A 40 52.22 30.43 19.70
N GLU A 41 51.65 31.60 19.41
CA GLU A 41 52.29 32.89 19.66
C GLU A 41 52.51 33.15 21.16
N GLN A 42 51.52 32.82 22.01
CA GLN A 42 51.65 32.94 23.47
C GLN A 42 52.74 32.04 24.05
N ARG A 43 53.02 30.90 23.40
CA ARG A 43 54.13 29.99 23.76
C ARG A 43 55.49 30.43 23.19
N GLY A 44 55.55 31.58 22.52
CA GLY A 44 56.78 32.16 21.99
C GLY A 44 57.20 31.65 20.61
N LEU A 45 56.32 30.95 19.89
CA LEU A 45 56.60 30.55 18.51
C LEU A 45 56.44 31.75 17.56
N PRO A 46 57.32 31.92 16.57
CA PRO A 46 57.13 32.90 15.51
C PRO A 46 55.86 32.55 14.69
N ASN A 47 55.07 33.56 14.31
CA ASN A 47 53.75 33.42 13.64
C ASN A 47 53.77 32.43 12.45
N THR A 48 54.84 32.43 11.66
CA THR A 48 55.01 31.51 10.52
C THR A 48 55.10 30.05 10.92
N GLU A 49 55.75 29.74 12.04
CA GLU A 49 55.89 28.36 12.54
C GLU A 49 54.61 27.92 13.27
N ALA A 50 54.00 28.82 14.07
CA ALA A 50 52.70 28.57 14.73
C ALA A 50 51.59 28.24 13.71
N ARG A 51 51.54 28.99 12.60
CA ARG A 51 50.60 28.74 11.49
C ARG A 51 50.84 27.41 10.79
N ARG A 52 52.10 27.04 10.56
CA ARG A 52 52.45 25.75 9.96
C ARG A 52 52.01 24.59 10.87
N GLN A 53 52.23 24.72 12.17
CA GLN A 53 51.87 23.71 13.16
C GLN A 53 50.35 23.56 13.30
N ALA A 54 49.61 24.68 13.30
CA ALA A 54 48.15 24.70 13.32
C ALA A 54 47.56 24.01 12.07
N LEU A 55 48.07 24.31 10.87
CA LEU A 55 47.62 23.67 9.62
C LEU A 55 47.85 22.16 9.60
N ILE A 56 48.96 21.67 10.18
CA ILE A 56 49.25 20.23 10.26
C ILE A 56 48.29 19.53 11.24
N GLN A 57 47.97 20.16 12.38
CA GLN A 57 47.00 19.60 13.32
C GLN A 57 45.57 19.63 12.78
N LEU A 58 45.18 20.71 12.10
CA LEU A 58 43.84 20.86 11.51
C LEU A 58 43.59 19.87 10.37
N GLY A 59 44.61 19.59 9.54
CA GLY A 59 44.52 18.58 8.48
C GLY A 59 44.27 17.16 9.00
N GLY A 60 44.73 16.84 10.21
CA GLY A 60 44.39 15.60 10.90
C GLY A 60 42.98 15.61 11.49
N LEU A 61 42.53 16.76 12.01
CA LEU A 61 41.19 16.96 12.57
C LEU A 61 40.09 16.88 11.49
N GLU A 62 40.30 17.47 10.31
CA GLU A 62 39.37 17.39 9.18
C GLU A 62 39.04 15.94 8.79
N GLN A 63 40.04 15.06 8.69
CA GLN A 63 39.83 13.63 8.42
C GLN A 63 38.98 12.96 9.49
N THR A 64 39.23 13.28 10.77
CA THR A 64 38.44 12.72 11.88
C THR A 64 37.01 13.26 11.90
N MET A 65 36.81 14.53 11.58
CA MET A 65 35.48 15.14 11.45
C MET A 65 34.71 14.55 10.28
N GLN A 66 35.34 14.29 9.14
CA GLN A 66 34.71 13.61 8.00
C GLN A 66 34.30 12.18 8.34
N ALA A 67 35.12 11.44 9.10
CA ALA A 67 34.79 10.10 9.57
C ALA A 67 33.60 10.10 10.56
N VAL A 68 33.48 11.14 11.40
CA VAL A 68 32.33 11.33 12.31
C VAL A 68 31.09 11.82 11.56
N ARG A 69 31.25 12.65 10.52
CA ARG A 69 30.17 13.15 9.65
C ARG A 69 29.47 11.98 8.95
N ASN A 70 30.23 11.04 8.38
CA ASN A 70 29.71 9.80 7.79
C ASN A 70 28.97 8.88 8.79
N ARG A 71 29.20 9.03 10.10
CA ARG A 71 28.48 8.29 11.14
C ARG A 71 27.20 9.00 11.62
N ARG A 72 27.09 10.32 11.43
CA ARG A 72 25.98 11.14 11.93
C ARG A 72 24.91 11.45 10.89
N THR A 73 25.29 11.65 9.63
CA THR A 73 24.33 11.72 8.52
C THR A 73 24.06 10.31 8.00
N LEU A 74 22.90 10.06 7.38
CA LEU A 74 22.58 8.80 6.71
C LEU A 74 22.97 8.96 5.24
N PRO A 75 24.26 8.78 4.86
CA PRO A 75 24.76 9.23 3.56
C PRO A 75 24.09 8.43 2.43
N ALA A 76 23.77 7.17 2.70
CA ALA A 76 23.02 6.29 1.82
C ALA A 76 21.61 6.83 1.46
N LEU A 77 20.98 7.59 2.34
CA LEU A 77 19.65 8.17 2.08
C LEU A 77 19.76 9.41 1.19
N GLU A 78 20.83 10.20 1.36
CA GLU A 78 21.11 11.36 0.51
C GLU A 78 21.52 10.92 -0.90
N GLU A 79 22.41 9.93 -1.01
CA GLU A 79 22.77 9.29 -2.27
C GLU A 79 21.53 8.69 -2.94
N ALA A 80 20.69 7.95 -2.22
CA ALA A 80 19.47 7.37 -2.79
C ALA A 80 18.51 8.44 -3.32
N VAL A 81 18.31 9.55 -2.61
CA VAL A 81 17.45 10.65 -3.08
C VAL A 81 18.05 11.33 -4.31
N GLN A 82 19.36 11.53 -4.33
CA GLN A 82 20.05 12.13 -5.47
C GLN A 82 19.95 11.22 -6.71
N ASP A 83 20.15 9.92 -6.55
CA ASP A 83 20.04 8.92 -7.60
C ASP A 83 18.61 8.78 -8.11
N ILE A 84 17.61 8.76 -7.22
CA ILE A 84 16.19 8.75 -7.61
C ILE A 84 15.85 9.99 -8.42
N ARG A 85 16.29 11.18 -7.99
CA ARG A 85 16.04 12.43 -8.70
C ARG A 85 16.71 12.44 -10.08
N PHE A 86 17.93 11.90 -10.16
CA PHE A 86 18.65 11.76 -11.41
C PHE A 86 17.94 10.78 -12.36
N ALA A 87 17.54 9.60 -11.87
CA ALA A 87 16.80 8.60 -12.63
C ALA A 87 15.45 9.12 -13.14
N LEU A 88 14.68 9.83 -12.31
CA LEU A 88 13.44 10.51 -12.71
C LEU A 88 13.67 11.51 -13.84
N ARG A 89 14.71 12.34 -13.73
CA ARG A 89 15.06 13.30 -14.79
C ARG A 89 15.47 12.59 -16.07
N GLN A 90 16.14 11.45 -15.98
CA GLN A 90 16.53 10.65 -17.13
C GLN A 90 15.32 9.99 -17.82
N LEU A 91 14.38 9.47 -17.04
CA LEU A 91 13.12 8.91 -17.54
C LEU A 91 12.27 9.97 -18.27
N LEU A 92 12.19 11.19 -17.73
CA LEU A 92 11.48 12.30 -18.38
C LEU A 92 12.16 12.78 -19.67
N ARG A 93 13.49 12.64 -19.78
CA ARG A 93 14.24 12.98 -21.00
C ARG A 93 14.10 11.95 -22.12
N ARG A 94 13.71 10.71 -21.81
CA ARG A 94 13.54 9.61 -22.79
C ARG A 94 12.13 9.02 -22.74
N PRO A 95 11.10 9.78 -23.17
CA PRO A 95 9.70 9.39 -22.98
C PRO A 95 9.32 8.07 -23.67
N GLY A 96 9.92 7.75 -24.83
CA GLY A 96 9.59 6.50 -25.54
C GLY A 96 9.94 5.22 -24.77
N PHE A 97 11.13 5.17 -24.18
CA PHE A 97 11.56 4.04 -23.34
C PHE A 97 10.77 3.98 -22.03
N THR A 98 10.53 5.14 -21.42
CA THR A 98 9.77 5.24 -20.17
C THR A 98 8.33 4.76 -20.37
N LEU A 99 7.70 5.11 -21.49
CA LEU A 99 6.33 4.69 -21.79
C LEU A 99 6.23 3.17 -21.97
N THR A 100 7.13 2.56 -22.74
CA THR A 100 7.13 1.10 -22.93
C THR A 100 7.38 0.37 -21.62
N ALA A 101 8.35 0.83 -20.81
CA ALA A 101 8.61 0.26 -19.49
C ALA A 101 7.39 0.35 -18.56
N ILE A 102 6.72 1.52 -18.50
CA ILE A 102 5.51 1.70 -17.69
C ILE A 102 4.39 0.79 -18.17
N LEU A 103 4.15 0.69 -19.48
CA LEU A 103 3.08 -0.16 -20.03
C LEU A 103 3.33 -1.63 -19.72
N THR A 104 4.55 -2.13 -19.91
CA THR A 104 4.90 -3.52 -19.58
C THR A 104 4.76 -3.80 -18.08
N LEU A 105 5.24 -2.89 -17.23
CA LEU A 105 5.13 -3.05 -15.78
C LEU A 105 3.67 -3.04 -15.32
N THR A 106 2.86 -2.11 -15.87
CA THR A 106 1.44 -1.97 -15.55
C THR A 106 0.65 -3.19 -16.01
N LEU A 107 0.94 -3.73 -17.20
CA LEU A 107 0.30 -4.96 -17.68
C LEU A 107 0.63 -6.16 -16.78
N GLY A 108 1.91 -6.34 -16.43
CA GLY A 108 2.33 -7.42 -15.55
C GLY A 108 1.70 -7.34 -14.16
N PHE A 109 1.78 -6.18 -13.52
CA PHE A 109 1.25 -5.99 -12.16
C PHE A 109 -0.29 -5.92 -12.15
N GLY A 110 -0.88 -5.29 -13.15
CA GLY A 110 -2.32 -5.13 -13.30
C GLY A 110 -3.06 -6.46 -13.49
N ALA A 111 -2.47 -7.41 -14.23
CA ALA A 111 -3.03 -8.74 -14.37
C ALA A 111 -3.10 -9.48 -13.01
N SER A 112 -2.01 -9.44 -12.23
CA SER A 112 -1.99 -10.05 -10.89
C SER A 112 -2.97 -9.40 -9.93
N LEU A 113 -3.04 -8.06 -9.92
CA LEU A 113 -4.02 -7.31 -9.12
C LEU A 113 -5.47 -7.62 -9.53
N ALA A 114 -5.75 -7.73 -10.83
CA ALA A 114 -7.10 -8.00 -11.33
C ALA A 114 -7.58 -9.39 -10.91
N ILE A 115 -6.73 -10.41 -11.01
CA ILE A 115 -7.05 -11.76 -10.56
C ILE A 115 -7.32 -11.75 -9.04
N PHE A 116 -6.47 -11.11 -8.25
CA PHE A 116 -6.68 -11.04 -6.80
C PHE A 116 -7.95 -10.28 -6.43
N ALA A 117 -8.21 -9.13 -7.07
CA ALA A 117 -9.42 -8.35 -6.85
C ALA A 117 -10.68 -9.12 -7.24
N PHE A 118 -10.64 -9.89 -8.33
CA PHE A 118 -11.74 -10.76 -8.73
C PHE A 118 -11.98 -11.87 -7.69
N VAL A 119 -10.92 -12.56 -7.26
CA VAL A 119 -11.03 -13.60 -6.22
C VAL A 119 -11.52 -13.00 -4.91
N ASP A 120 -11.04 -11.82 -4.53
CA ASP A 120 -11.50 -11.12 -3.33
C ASP A 120 -13.00 -10.80 -3.43
N ALA A 121 -13.44 -10.24 -4.55
CA ALA A 121 -14.85 -9.88 -4.75
C ALA A 121 -15.78 -11.09 -4.91
N ALA A 122 -15.31 -12.17 -5.55
CA ALA A 122 -16.14 -13.32 -5.89
C ALA A 122 -16.11 -14.44 -4.84
N VAL A 123 -15.01 -14.57 -4.08
CA VAL A 123 -14.78 -15.71 -3.19
C VAL A 123 -14.55 -15.28 -1.74
N LEU A 124 -13.72 -14.26 -1.49
CA LEU A 124 -13.27 -13.94 -0.13
C LEU A 124 -14.13 -12.91 0.59
N ARG A 125 -14.78 -11.99 -0.13
CA ARG A 125 -15.78 -11.12 0.48
C ARG A 125 -16.93 -11.99 0.94
N PRO A 126 -17.11 -12.16 2.27
CA PRO A 126 -18.23 -12.94 2.76
C PRO A 126 -19.49 -12.29 2.19
N LEU A 127 -20.32 -13.10 1.52
CA LEU A 127 -21.64 -12.62 1.14
C LEU A 127 -22.28 -12.05 2.41
N PRO A 128 -22.94 -10.89 2.35
CA PRO A 128 -23.46 -10.16 3.52
C PRO A 128 -24.67 -10.88 4.13
N TYR A 129 -24.48 -12.14 4.49
CA TYR A 129 -25.43 -13.05 5.09
C TYR A 129 -25.01 -13.32 6.52
N PHE A 130 -26.01 -13.63 7.35
CA PHE A 130 -25.76 -14.05 8.71
C PHE A 130 -25.05 -15.42 8.70
N GLU A 131 -23.85 -15.50 9.30
CA GLU A 131 -23.05 -16.74 9.42
C GLU A 131 -22.77 -17.48 8.08
N PRO A 132 -22.03 -16.86 7.13
CA PRO A 132 -21.82 -17.43 5.79
C PRO A 132 -21.12 -18.79 5.80
N GLN A 133 -20.35 -19.10 6.85
CA GLN A 133 -19.64 -20.38 7.03
C GLN A 133 -20.60 -21.57 7.27
N ARG A 134 -21.87 -21.31 7.62
CA ARG A 134 -22.89 -22.34 7.88
C ARG A 134 -23.84 -22.55 6.70
N LEU A 135 -23.66 -21.80 5.61
CA LEU A 135 -24.47 -21.94 4.41
C LEU A 135 -23.84 -23.00 3.48
N ALA A 136 -24.67 -23.93 3.01
CA ALA A 136 -24.27 -24.94 2.04
C ALA A 136 -25.16 -24.84 0.80
N TRP A 137 -24.56 -24.99 -0.38
CA TRP A 137 -25.29 -25.10 -1.62
C TRP A 137 -25.57 -26.57 -1.93
N VAL A 138 -26.85 -26.93 -2.07
CA VAL A 138 -27.26 -28.29 -2.39
C VAL A 138 -27.92 -28.30 -3.76
N THR A 139 -27.53 -29.25 -4.60
CA THR A 139 -28.06 -29.46 -5.95
C THR A 139 -28.35 -30.94 -6.14
N GLU A 140 -29.33 -31.27 -6.97
CA GLU A 140 -29.46 -32.65 -7.45
C GLU A 140 -28.41 -32.92 -8.52
N GLU A 141 -27.99 -34.17 -8.64
CA GLU A 141 -27.14 -34.63 -9.72
C GLU A 141 -27.88 -35.69 -10.54
N ILE A 142 -28.25 -35.33 -11.77
CA ILE A 142 -28.87 -36.26 -12.70
C ILE A 142 -27.74 -36.96 -13.46
N ARG A 143 -27.67 -38.29 -13.33
CA ARG A 143 -26.56 -39.14 -13.83
C ARG A 143 -26.16 -38.89 -15.30
N GLN A 144 -27.06 -38.38 -16.14
CA GLN A 144 -26.80 -38.06 -17.56
C GLN A 144 -26.70 -36.56 -17.89
N MET A 145 -27.12 -35.66 -16.99
CA MET A 145 -27.20 -34.21 -17.23
C MET A 145 -26.33 -33.39 -16.26
N GLY A 146 -25.75 -34.02 -15.23
CA GLY A 146 -24.97 -33.33 -14.20
C GLY A 146 -25.86 -32.59 -13.20
N PRO A 147 -25.35 -31.51 -12.59
CA PRO A 147 -26.08 -30.71 -11.62
C PRO A 147 -27.39 -30.17 -12.19
N ALA A 148 -28.51 -30.48 -11.51
CA ALA A 148 -29.84 -30.07 -11.88
C ALA A 148 -30.55 -29.35 -10.74
N ASN A 149 -31.49 -28.46 -11.10
CA ASN A 149 -32.32 -27.78 -10.13
C ASN A 149 -33.31 -28.78 -9.51
N LEU A 150 -33.41 -28.74 -8.18
CA LEU A 150 -34.36 -29.53 -7.39
C LEU A 150 -35.79 -29.25 -7.85
N SER A 151 -36.60 -30.31 -8.03
CA SER A 151 -38.03 -30.14 -8.28
C SER A 151 -38.74 -29.62 -7.02
N TRP A 152 -39.90 -28.98 -7.19
CA TRP A 152 -40.65 -28.48 -6.03
C TRP A 152 -41.11 -29.60 -5.09
N GLN A 153 -41.39 -30.80 -5.62
CA GLN A 153 -41.80 -31.94 -4.81
C GLN A 153 -40.61 -32.48 -4.01
N ASP A 154 -39.46 -32.64 -4.65
CA ASP A 154 -38.23 -33.09 -3.97
C ASP A 154 -37.81 -32.09 -2.87
N TYR A 155 -37.99 -30.78 -3.10
CA TYR A 155 -37.80 -29.77 -2.06
C TYR A 155 -38.65 -30.02 -0.82
N LEU A 156 -39.95 -30.31 -0.99
CA LEU A 156 -40.86 -30.55 0.13
C LEU A 156 -40.46 -31.83 0.88
N ASP A 157 -40.12 -32.88 0.17
CA ASP A 157 -39.71 -34.15 0.74
C ASP A 157 -38.39 -34.00 1.52
N TRP A 158 -37.41 -33.34 0.93
CA TRP A 158 -36.10 -33.10 1.57
C TRP A 158 -36.22 -32.18 2.78
N LYS A 159 -37.08 -31.15 2.70
CA LYS A 159 -37.34 -30.26 3.84
C LYS A 159 -37.99 -31.00 5.02
N GLN A 160 -38.80 -32.03 4.75
CA GLN A 160 -39.41 -32.85 5.80
C GLN A 160 -38.45 -33.90 6.37
N GLN A 161 -37.61 -34.50 5.52
CA GLN A 161 -36.75 -35.64 5.89
C GLN A 161 -35.37 -35.22 6.40
N SER A 162 -34.90 -34.01 6.08
CA SER A 162 -33.58 -33.55 6.46
C SER A 162 -33.54 -33.00 7.88
N HIS A 163 -32.75 -33.65 8.73
CA HIS A 163 -32.51 -33.23 10.12
C HIS A 163 -31.13 -32.62 10.35
N SER A 164 -30.28 -32.60 9.33
CA SER A 164 -28.89 -32.11 9.43
C SER A 164 -28.78 -30.58 9.27
N PHE A 165 -29.79 -29.94 8.66
CA PHE A 165 -29.81 -28.50 8.43
C PHE A 165 -30.83 -27.81 9.34
N GLN A 166 -30.47 -26.64 9.86
CA GLN A 166 -31.37 -25.81 10.68
C GLN A 166 -32.52 -25.24 9.85
N ALA A 167 -32.26 -24.93 8.58
CA ALA A 167 -33.27 -24.47 7.62
C ALA A 167 -32.91 -24.98 6.22
N PHE A 168 -33.95 -25.28 5.43
CA PHE A 168 -33.82 -25.73 4.05
C PHE A 168 -34.78 -24.91 3.17
N ASP A 169 -34.21 -24.11 2.27
CA ASP A 169 -34.92 -23.13 1.47
C ASP A 169 -34.36 -23.08 0.05
N VAL A 170 -35.22 -22.70 -0.88
CA VAL A 170 -34.93 -22.72 -2.32
C VAL A 170 -35.21 -21.37 -2.94
N TRP A 171 -34.48 -21.09 -4.02
CA TRP A 171 -34.69 -19.91 -4.83
C TRP A 171 -34.51 -20.23 -6.31
N ARG A 172 -35.08 -19.38 -7.17
CA ARG A 172 -34.90 -19.46 -8.61
C ARG A 172 -34.93 -18.07 -9.23
N TYR A 173 -34.04 -17.81 -10.18
CA TYR A 173 -34.11 -16.60 -10.99
C TYR A 173 -35.46 -16.47 -11.69
N ALA A 174 -36.03 -15.29 -11.62
CA ALA A 174 -37.25 -14.89 -12.29
C ALA A 174 -37.03 -13.54 -12.98
N GLY A 175 -37.87 -13.24 -13.96
CA GLY A 175 -37.94 -11.91 -14.56
C GLY A 175 -39.39 -11.49 -14.57
N TYR A 176 -39.68 -10.32 -14.02
CA TYR A 176 -41.01 -9.73 -14.09
C TYR A 176 -40.95 -8.47 -14.94
N GLN A 177 -42.04 -8.16 -15.63
CA GLN A 177 -42.22 -6.84 -16.22
C GLN A 177 -43.05 -6.01 -15.25
N ILE A 178 -42.45 -4.97 -14.70
CA ILE A 178 -43.13 -4.05 -13.80
C ILE A 178 -43.67 -2.89 -14.62
N ARG A 179 -44.95 -2.59 -14.45
CA ARG A 179 -45.60 -1.43 -15.06
C ARG A 179 -45.54 -0.27 -14.07
N SER A 180 -44.88 0.81 -14.46
CA SER A 180 -44.95 2.09 -13.76
C SER A 180 -45.55 3.13 -14.71
N GLY A 181 -46.83 3.45 -14.50
CA GLY A 181 -47.60 4.29 -15.43
C GLY A 181 -47.71 3.66 -16.82
N SER A 182 -47.16 4.34 -17.84
CA SER A 182 -47.16 3.91 -19.24
C SER A 182 -45.93 3.08 -19.64
N THR A 183 -44.92 2.99 -18.78
CA THR A 183 -43.67 2.27 -19.10
C THR A 183 -43.68 0.85 -18.51
N LEU A 184 -43.29 -0.12 -19.33
CA LEU A 184 -42.99 -1.49 -18.91
C LEU A 184 -41.48 -1.66 -18.80
N THR A 185 -41.00 -1.96 -17.60
CA THR A 185 -39.57 -2.17 -17.35
C THR A 185 -39.34 -3.64 -17.00
N PRO A 186 -38.49 -4.37 -17.75
CA PRO A 186 -38.01 -5.68 -17.34
C PRO A 186 -37.20 -5.53 -16.05
N THR A 187 -37.63 -6.22 -15.00
CA THR A 187 -36.97 -6.18 -13.69
C THR A 187 -36.50 -7.58 -13.34
N PRO A 188 -35.18 -7.78 -13.16
CA PRO A 188 -34.63 -9.00 -12.61
C PRO A 188 -35.24 -9.25 -11.22
N ALA A 189 -35.66 -10.49 -10.98
CA ALA A 189 -36.25 -10.88 -9.71
C ALA A 189 -35.81 -12.29 -9.32
N ILE A 190 -36.08 -12.66 -8.09
CA ILE A 190 -35.85 -14.01 -7.60
C ILE A 190 -37.12 -14.47 -6.91
N ARG A 191 -37.58 -15.67 -7.23
CA ARG A 191 -38.63 -16.34 -6.45
C ARG A 191 -37.93 -17.15 -5.37
N VAL A 192 -38.42 -17.03 -4.15
CA VAL A 192 -37.83 -17.66 -2.96
C VAL A 192 -38.91 -18.38 -2.16
N SER A 193 -38.54 -19.41 -1.41
CA SER A 193 -39.43 -19.99 -0.39
C SER A 193 -39.64 -19.00 0.78
N SER A 194 -40.71 -19.18 1.54
CA SER A 194 -41.07 -18.29 2.66
C SER A 194 -39.99 -18.16 3.73
N GLY A 195 -39.20 -19.21 3.97
CA GLY A 195 -38.12 -19.22 4.95
C GLY A 195 -36.81 -18.57 4.47
N PHE A 196 -36.64 -18.38 3.16
CA PHE A 196 -35.35 -18.06 2.54
C PHE A 196 -34.69 -16.79 3.12
N LEU A 197 -35.46 -15.70 3.27
CA LEU A 197 -34.94 -14.44 3.82
C LEU A 197 -34.52 -14.60 5.29
N SER A 198 -35.30 -15.35 6.08
CA SER A 198 -34.98 -15.62 7.48
C SER A 198 -33.71 -16.48 7.61
N THR A 199 -33.51 -17.45 6.72
CA THR A 199 -32.32 -18.31 6.67
C THR A 199 -31.06 -17.51 6.35
N LEU A 200 -31.15 -16.48 5.50
CA LEU A 200 -30.03 -15.57 5.23
C LEU A 200 -29.85 -14.46 6.30
N GLY A 201 -30.76 -14.38 7.27
CA GLY A 201 -30.80 -13.33 8.29
C GLY A 201 -31.16 -11.95 7.74
N VAL A 202 -31.76 -11.88 6.55
CA VAL A 202 -32.19 -10.64 5.91
C VAL A 202 -33.56 -10.24 6.46
N ARG A 203 -33.67 -9.01 6.97
CA ARG A 203 -34.94 -8.44 7.41
C ARG A 203 -35.58 -7.69 6.25
N PRO A 204 -36.86 -7.96 5.91
CA PRO A 204 -37.56 -7.17 4.91
C PRO A 204 -37.69 -5.72 5.41
N GLU A 205 -37.41 -4.75 4.54
CA GLU A 205 -37.57 -3.33 4.90
C GLU A 205 -39.04 -2.93 5.03
N LEU A 206 -39.93 -3.64 4.32
CA LEU A 206 -41.37 -3.49 4.39
C LEU A 206 -41.96 -4.89 4.58
N GLY A 207 -42.75 -5.05 5.66
CA GLY A 207 -43.28 -6.33 6.15
C GLY A 207 -44.19 -7.06 5.17
#